data_AF-A0A955EZ82-F1
#
_entry.id   AF-A0A955EZ82-F1
#
_cell.length_a   1.000
_cell.length_b   1.000
_cell.length_c   1.000
_cell.angle_alpha   90.00
_cell.angle_beta   90.00
_cell.angle_gamma   90.00
#
_symmetry.space_group_name_H-M   'P 1'
#
loop_
_entity.id
_entity.type
_entity.pdbx_description
1 polymer ?
#
loop_
_entity_poly.entity_id
_entity_poly.type
_entity_poly.pdbx_seq_one_letter_code
_entity_poly.pdbx_strand_id
1 'polypeptide(L)'
;AVPADFDLAMTYTRPKSAYYFPARAFNDQVIEQFNAGSLFFGYMGHGFARGFDQIRDGEERHRILSVDDLRRLKSGSRSPVVAILACSTAHFDDPSEDCIAELMLREPGGPIAVIGGTRITHPLPNALLGESLITRFFDTDLSRVGEVVASSRRALHEGSTKNLLGPLAAAIMGPIDQERLLRDHDHLYVLLGDPAMRIARPELTLDLKAPDEARAGTTIRIECRLPEAFSTDEVELSLEVPRSEFATPLSESGSNDPESAKRRHARANDKALWRRKVPVTDGAFTFEAPIPREARAGTLWIKVWAKNDTLTAIGARRLTVTTD
;
A
#
# COMPACT_ATOMS: atom_id res chain seq x y z
N ALA A 1 -10.55 2.77 4.12
CA ALA A 1 -9.23 2.87 4.79
C ALA A 1 -8.59 1.48 4.84
N VAL A 2 -7.26 1.37 4.78
CA VAL A 2 -6.56 0.07 4.91
C VAL A 2 -6.72 -0.45 6.36
N PRO A 3 -7.12 -1.70 6.60
CA PRO A 3 -7.24 -2.26 7.96
C PRO A 3 -5.87 -2.43 8.65
N ALA A 4 -5.80 -2.30 9.99
CA ALA A 4 -4.51 -2.16 10.74
C ALA A 4 -3.62 -3.42 10.70
N ASP A 5 -4.22 -4.57 10.49
CA ASP A 5 -3.61 -5.88 10.26
C ASP A 5 -2.85 -5.98 8.93
N PHE A 6 -2.96 -4.99 8.03
CA PHE A 6 -2.13 -4.88 6.82
C PHE A 6 -1.03 -3.81 6.94
N ASP A 7 0.15 -4.16 6.41
CA ASP A 7 1.25 -3.23 6.22
C ASP A 7 1.04 -2.29 5.04
N LEU A 8 1.58 -1.08 5.16
CA LEU A 8 1.59 -0.09 4.10
C LEU A 8 3.01 0.46 3.95
N ALA A 9 3.56 0.34 2.74
CA ALA A 9 4.83 0.95 2.36
C ALA A 9 4.58 2.07 1.34
N MET A 10 5.28 3.18 1.50
CA MET A 10 5.16 4.39 0.69
C MET A 10 6.54 4.85 0.20
N THR A 11 6.60 5.34 -1.04
CA THR A 11 7.82 5.87 -1.66
C THR A 11 7.50 7.10 -2.49
N TYR A 12 8.15 8.22 -2.19
CA TYR A 12 7.82 9.55 -2.70
C TYR A 12 9.03 10.15 -3.41
N THR A 13 8.77 10.94 -4.46
CA THR A 13 9.83 11.63 -5.21
C THR A 13 10.25 12.97 -4.59
N ARG A 14 9.45 13.50 -3.65
CA ARG A 14 9.67 14.83 -3.02
C ARG A 14 10.73 14.76 -1.91
N PRO A 15 11.90 15.43 -2.03
CA PRO A 15 13.01 15.31 -1.06
C PRO A 15 12.65 15.61 0.41
N LYS A 16 11.71 16.53 0.63
CA LYS A 16 11.22 16.90 1.97
C LYS A 16 10.31 15.85 2.61
N SER A 17 9.80 14.88 1.86
CA SER A 17 8.96 13.81 2.41
C SER A 17 9.80 12.86 3.25
N ALA A 18 9.29 12.43 4.41
CA ALA A 18 9.87 11.33 5.18
C ALA A 18 10.04 10.04 4.34
N TYR A 19 9.14 9.83 3.37
CA TYR A 19 9.12 8.72 2.44
C TYR A 19 9.92 8.98 1.15
N TYR A 20 10.78 10.00 1.12
CA TYR A 20 11.64 10.27 -0.05
C TYR A 20 12.65 9.16 -0.28
N PHE A 21 12.81 8.73 -1.54
CA PHE A 21 13.91 7.87 -1.96
C PHE A 21 14.76 8.55 -3.04
N PRO A 22 16.11 8.41 -3.04
CA PRO A 22 16.98 9.09 -4.00
C PRO A 22 16.64 8.81 -5.47
N ALA A 23 16.58 9.87 -6.29
CA ALA A 23 16.15 9.80 -7.70
C ALA A 23 16.93 8.75 -8.52
N ARG A 24 18.27 8.72 -8.40
CA ARG A 24 19.14 7.78 -9.12
C ARG A 24 18.86 6.30 -8.83
N ALA A 25 18.37 5.99 -7.63
CA ALA A 25 18.08 4.61 -7.19
C ALA A 25 16.56 4.33 -7.11
N PHE A 26 15.71 5.28 -7.53
CA PHE A 26 14.27 5.19 -7.34
C PHE A 26 13.65 4.04 -8.14
N ASN A 27 14.11 3.83 -9.37
CA ASN A 27 13.66 2.72 -10.21
C ASN A 27 13.94 1.37 -9.56
N ASP A 28 15.15 1.19 -9.00
CA ASP A 28 15.53 -0.04 -8.29
C ASP A 28 14.64 -0.26 -7.08
N GLN A 29 14.36 0.79 -6.30
CA GLN A 29 13.47 0.72 -5.14
C GLN A 29 12.03 0.33 -5.52
N VAL A 30 11.51 0.87 -6.64
CA VAL A 30 10.17 0.50 -7.15
C VAL A 30 10.12 -0.98 -7.51
N ILE A 31 11.16 -1.48 -8.19
CA ILE A 31 11.26 -2.88 -8.59
C ILE A 31 11.45 -3.79 -7.37
N GLU A 32 12.25 -3.39 -6.40
CA GLU A 32 12.43 -4.11 -5.13
C GLU A 32 11.12 -4.20 -4.34
N GLN A 33 10.37 -3.10 -4.24
CA GLN A 33 9.06 -3.09 -3.57
C GLN A 33 8.03 -3.94 -4.31
N PHE A 34 8.02 -3.89 -5.64
CA PHE A 34 7.17 -4.76 -6.44
C PHE A 34 7.51 -6.25 -6.20
N ASN A 35 8.81 -6.59 -6.21
CA ASN A 35 9.30 -7.95 -6.07
C ASN A 35 9.16 -8.50 -4.64
N ALA A 36 9.11 -7.63 -3.62
CA ALA A 36 8.80 -8.05 -2.25
C ALA A 36 7.41 -8.71 -2.15
N GLY A 37 6.50 -8.30 -3.04
CA GLY A 37 5.13 -8.79 -3.13
C GLY A 37 4.17 -7.99 -2.26
N SER A 38 2.96 -7.77 -2.74
CA SER A 38 1.86 -7.15 -2.01
C SER A 38 0.52 -7.63 -2.56
N LEU A 39 -0.57 -7.39 -1.83
CA LEU A 39 -1.91 -7.61 -2.38
C LEU A 39 -2.29 -6.53 -3.41
N PHE A 40 -1.87 -5.31 -3.12
CA PHE A 40 -2.19 -4.13 -3.90
C PHE A 40 -0.93 -3.27 -4.06
N PHE A 41 -0.65 -2.84 -5.29
CA PHE A 41 0.45 -1.93 -5.61
C PHE A 41 -0.13 -0.70 -6.31
N GLY A 42 0.02 0.47 -5.70
CA GLY A 42 -0.50 1.73 -6.23
C GLY A 42 0.60 2.63 -6.75
N TYR A 43 0.43 3.16 -7.96
CA TYR A 43 1.20 4.27 -8.50
C TYR A 43 0.29 5.46 -8.74
N MET A 44 0.72 6.66 -8.35
CA MET A 44 0.03 7.92 -8.63
C MET A 44 1.06 8.95 -9.08
N GLY A 45 0.87 9.50 -10.27
CA GLY A 45 1.82 10.43 -10.90
C GLY A 45 1.52 10.66 -12.37
N HIS A 46 2.53 11.08 -13.12
CA HIS A 46 2.43 11.14 -14.58
C HIS A 46 2.73 9.78 -15.20
N GLY A 47 2.26 9.59 -16.43
CA GLY A 47 2.44 8.36 -17.16
C GLY A 47 2.23 8.58 -18.64
N PHE A 48 2.70 7.62 -19.40
CA PHE A 48 2.56 7.54 -20.84
C PHE A 48 2.43 6.06 -21.24
N ALA A 49 2.13 5.81 -22.52
CA ALA A 49 1.88 4.46 -23.02
C ALA A 49 2.96 3.44 -22.65
N ARG A 50 4.24 3.86 -22.60
CA ARG A 50 5.38 2.97 -22.32
C ARG A 50 6.02 3.13 -20.93
N GLY A 51 5.41 3.86 -19.99
CA GLY A 51 6.08 4.12 -18.72
C GLY A 51 5.36 5.00 -17.71
N PHE A 52 5.94 5.02 -16.51
CA PHE A 52 5.65 5.98 -15.45
C PHE A 52 6.53 7.22 -15.66
N ASP A 53 6.32 8.25 -14.85
CA ASP A 53 7.07 9.51 -14.92
C ASP A 53 8.60 9.37 -14.74
N GLN A 54 9.29 10.48 -14.95
CA GLN A 54 10.70 10.68 -14.65
C GLN A 54 10.88 11.66 -13.49
N ILE A 55 11.83 11.37 -12.61
CA ILE A 55 12.26 12.25 -11.53
C ILE A 55 13.39 13.12 -12.05
N ARG A 56 13.24 14.44 -11.90
CA ARG A 56 14.30 15.40 -12.20
C ARG A 56 15.19 15.61 -10.97
N ASP A 57 16.49 15.43 -11.13
CA ASP A 57 17.51 15.74 -10.13
C ASP A 57 18.60 16.61 -10.77
N GLY A 58 18.52 17.92 -10.52
CA GLY A 58 19.31 18.92 -11.27
C GLY A 58 19.00 18.92 -12.76
N GLU A 59 19.99 18.57 -13.57
CA GLU A 59 19.88 18.41 -15.04
C GLU A 59 19.59 16.96 -15.45
N GLU A 60 19.76 15.99 -14.53
CA GLU A 60 19.54 14.59 -14.80
C GLU A 60 18.05 14.22 -14.70
N ARG A 61 17.67 13.18 -15.44
CA ARG A 61 16.34 12.57 -15.39
C ARG A 61 16.45 11.08 -15.14
N HIS A 62 15.76 10.61 -14.12
CA HIS A 62 15.73 9.20 -13.75
C HIS A 62 14.31 8.67 -13.91
N ARG A 63 14.12 7.63 -14.73
CA ARG A 63 12.81 7.00 -14.89
C ARG A 63 12.32 6.35 -13.60
N ILE A 64 11.02 6.39 -13.34
CA ILE A 64 10.41 5.65 -12.23
C ILE A 64 10.26 4.18 -12.60
N LEU A 65 9.59 3.88 -13.72
CA LEU A 65 9.44 2.54 -14.29
C LEU A 65 9.11 2.67 -15.78
N SER A 66 9.66 1.79 -16.61
CA SER A 66 9.34 1.74 -18.05
C SER A 66 9.24 0.31 -18.54
N VAL A 67 8.76 0.14 -19.76
CA VAL A 67 8.72 -1.16 -20.47
C VAL A 67 10.08 -1.88 -20.51
N ASP A 68 11.20 -1.16 -20.54
CA ASP A 68 12.55 -1.74 -20.55
C ASP A 68 12.92 -2.43 -19.23
N ASP A 69 12.23 -2.07 -18.15
CA ASP A 69 12.50 -2.58 -16.81
C ASP A 69 11.69 -3.86 -16.49
N LEU A 70 10.68 -4.20 -17.32
CA LEU A 70 9.68 -5.22 -16.96
C LEU A 70 10.28 -6.61 -16.71
N ARG A 71 11.36 -6.99 -17.41
CA ARG A 71 12.10 -8.24 -17.16
C ARG A 71 12.71 -8.35 -15.76
N ARG A 72 12.73 -7.25 -15.01
CA ARG A 72 13.21 -7.19 -13.63
C ARG A 72 12.08 -7.39 -12.61
N LEU A 73 10.83 -7.40 -13.06
CA LEU A 73 9.69 -7.80 -12.24
C LEU A 73 9.73 -9.31 -12.05
N LYS A 74 9.87 -9.72 -10.79
CA LYS A 74 10.14 -11.09 -10.33
C LYS A 74 9.36 -11.37 -9.05
N SER A 75 8.09 -10.95 -9.02
CA SER A 75 7.21 -11.14 -7.85
C SER A 75 6.86 -12.62 -7.58
N GLY A 76 7.08 -13.52 -8.55
CA GLY A 76 6.86 -14.95 -8.39
C GLY A 76 5.40 -15.25 -8.05
N SER A 77 5.15 -16.03 -7.00
CA SER A 77 3.78 -16.33 -6.52
C SER A 77 3.15 -15.19 -5.70
N ARG A 78 3.73 -13.98 -5.73
CA ARG A 78 3.30 -12.82 -4.93
C ARG A 78 2.89 -11.63 -5.81
N SER A 79 2.36 -11.92 -7.01
CA SER A 79 1.94 -10.91 -7.97
C SER A 79 0.80 -10.03 -7.41
N PRO A 80 0.98 -8.70 -7.36
CA PRO A 80 -0.05 -7.80 -6.86
C PRO A 80 -1.13 -7.53 -7.91
N VAL A 81 -2.28 -7.01 -7.44
CA VAL A 81 -3.15 -6.16 -8.27
C VAL A 81 -2.51 -4.78 -8.31
N VAL A 82 -2.26 -4.26 -9.51
CA VAL A 82 -1.63 -2.95 -9.71
C VAL A 82 -2.68 -1.91 -10.09
N ALA A 83 -2.65 -0.74 -9.46
CA ALA A 83 -3.39 0.44 -9.90
C ALA A 83 -2.43 1.55 -10.31
N ILE A 84 -2.48 1.95 -11.58
CA ILE A 84 -1.63 2.98 -12.19
C ILE A 84 -2.50 4.22 -12.45
N LEU A 85 -2.54 5.13 -11.48
CA LEU A 85 -3.34 6.35 -11.52
C LEU A 85 -2.60 7.44 -12.32
N ALA A 86 -2.50 7.24 -13.63
CA ALA A 86 -1.75 8.08 -14.55
C ALA A 86 -2.31 8.02 -15.99
N CYS A 87 -1.91 8.97 -16.82
CA CYS A 87 -2.36 9.08 -18.20
C CYS A 87 -1.88 7.92 -19.09
N SER A 88 -2.78 7.39 -19.92
CA SER A 88 -2.49 6.51 -21.05
C SER A 88 -1.64 5.26 -20.77
N THR A 89 -1.50 4.82 -19.52
CA THR A 89 -0.71 3.63 -19.16
C THR A 89 -1.38 2.31 -19.56
N ALA A 90 -2.69 2.36 -19.84
CA ALA A 90 -3.49 1.28 -20.40
C ALA A 90 -4.07 1.67 -21.78
N HIS A 91 -3.29 2.34 -22.63
CA HIS A 91 -3.68 2.69 -24.00
C HIS A 91 -3.64 1.45 -24.93
N PHE A 92 -4.49 0.46 -24.65
CA PHE A 92 -4.45 -0.88 -25.27
C PHE A 92 -4.99 -0.94 -26.70
N ASP A 93 -5.54 0.15 -27.21
CA ASP A 93 -6.11 0.24 -28.55
C ASP A 93 -5.17 0.92 -29.56
N ASP A 94 -3.91 1.14 -29.19
CA ASP A 94 -2.87 1.63 -30.12
C ASP A 94 -2.39 0.49 -31.04
N PRO A 95 -2.57 0.60 -32.37
CA PRO A 95 -2.17 -0.46 -33.29
C PRO A 95 -0.65 -0.53 -33.51
N SER A 96 0.12 0.46 -33.06
CA SER A 96 1.56 0.56 -33.31
C SER A 96 2.41 -0.07 -32.20
N GLU A 97 1.90 -0.13 -30.97
CA GLU A 97 2.64 -0.63 -29.82
C GLU A 97 1.74 -1.07 -28.65
N ASP A 98 2.14 -2.14 -27.95
CA ASP A 98 1.50 -2.54 -26.69
C ASP A 98 1.86 -1.55 -25.58
N CYS A 99 0.89 -1.20 -24.73
CA CYS A 99 1.11 -0.30 -23.60
C CYS A 99 1.75 -1.01 -22.39
N ILE A 100 2.26 -0.24 -21.42
CA ILE A 100 2.93 -0.75 -20.22
C ILE A 100 2.02 -1.65 -19.40
N ALA A 101 0.72 -1.36 -19.30
CA ALA A 101 -0.20 -2.22 -18.56
C ALA A 101 -0.35 -3.61 -19.20
N GLU A 102 -0.41 -3.70 -20.53
CA GLU A 102 -0.44 -4.97 -21.26
C GLU A 102 0.87 -5.74 -21.10
N LEU A 103 1.99 -5.05 -21.27
CA LEU A 103 3.32 -5.67 -21.18
C LEU A 103 3.63 -6.13 -19.75
N MET A 104 3.20 -5.38 -18.72
CA MET A 104 3.28 -5.81 -17.33
C MET A 104 2.50 -7.10 -17.13
N LEU A 105 1.24 -7.17 -17.58
CA LEU A 105 0.39 -8.35 -17.40
C LEU A 105 0.93 -9.59 -18.13
N ARG A 106 1.64 -9.41 -19.25
CA ARG A 106 2.28 -10.51 -20.00
C ARG A 106 3.61 -10.97 -19.40
N GLU A 107 4.24 -10.18 -18.55
CA GLU A 107 5.52 -10.55 -17.94
C GLU A 107 5.30 -11.65 -16.88
N PRO A 108 6.03 -12.79 -16.94
CA PRO A 108 5.82 -13.89 -15.99
C PRO A 108 5.97 -13.53 -14.51
N GLY A 109 6.83 -12.53 -14.20
CA GLY A 109 7.00 -12.01 -12.85
C GLY A 109 6.22 -10.72 -12.57
N GLY A 110 5.37 -10.30 -13.50
CA GLY A 110 4.51 -9.11 -13.45
C GLY A 110 3.26 -9.30 -12.59
N PRO A 111 2.35 -8.31 -12.61
CA PRO A 111 1.12 -8.33 -11.82
C PRO A 111 0.07 -9.29 -12.38
N ILE A 112 -0.87 -9.68 -11.52
CA ILE A 112 -1.99 -10.56 -11.92
C ILE A 112 -3.15 -9.79 -12.55
N ALA A 113 -3.23 -8.49 -12.29
CA ALA A 113 -4.18 -7.57 -12.90
C ALA A 113 -3.64 -6.13 -12.85
N VAL A 114 -4.01 -5.32 -13.83
CA VAL A 114 -3.62 -3.91 -13.93
C VAL A 114 -4.84 -3.03 -14.14
N ILE A 115 -5.00 -2.02 -13.30
CA ILE A 115 -5.99 -0.95 -13.45
C ILE A 115 -5.25 0.28 -13.95
N GLY A 116 -5.61 0.82 -15.12
CA GLY A 116 -4.87 1.94 -15.72
C GLY A 116 -5.73 2.83 -16.60
N GLY A 117 -5.22 4.04 -16.86
CA GLY A 117 -5.88 5.04 -17.70
C GLY A 117 -5.64 4.78 -19.19
N THR A 118 -6.68 4.82 -20.01
CA THR A 118 -6.63 4.59 -21.47
C THR A 118 -6.25 5.84 -22.25
N ARG A 119 -6.46 7.03 -21.68
CA ARG A 119 -6.14 8.35 -22.25
C ARG A 119 -5.61 9.29 -21.17
N ILE A 120 -5.51 10.58 -21.49
CA ILE A 120 -5.20 11.65 -20.54
C ILE A 120 -6.25 11.64 -19.43
N THR A 121 -5.77 11.64 -18.18
CA THR A 121 -6.60 11.64 -16.97
C THR A 121 -6.34 12.92 -16.17
N HIS A 122 -7.28 13.27 -15.30
CA HIS A 122 -7.25 14.48 -14.49
C HIS A 122 -6.88 14.13 -13.03
N PRO A 123 -6.01 14.91 -12.36
CA PRO A 123 -5.56 14.64 -11.00
C PRO A 123 -6.68 14.49 -9.96
N LEU A 124 -7.72 15.35 -10.01
CA LEU A 124 -8.82 15.31 -9.04
C LEU A 124 -9.56 13.95 -9.04
N PRO A 125 -10.15 13.49 -10.15
CA PRO A 125 -10.77 12.16 -10.16
C PRO A 125 -9.78 11.01 -9.96
N ASN A 126 -8.49 11.15 -10.34
CA ASN A 126 -7.47 10.14 -10.03
C ASN A 126 -7.28 9.97 -8.52
N ALA A 127 -7.26 11.07 -7.75
CA ALA A 127 -7.15 11.02 -6.30
C ALA A 127 -8.37 10.35 -5.66
N LEU A 128 -9.57 10.71 -6.11
CA LEU A 128 -10.84 10.10 -5.65
C LEU A 128 -10.90 8.60 -6.01
N LEU A 129 -10.52 8.24 -7.23
CA LEU A 129 -10.50 6.84 -7.67
C LEU A 129 -9.46 6.04 -6.87
N GLY A 130 -8.28 6.59 -6.62
CA GLY A 130 -7.26 5.93 -5.82
C GLY A 130 -7.69 5.66 -4.38
N GLU A 131 -8.26 6.65 -3.70
CA GLU A 131 -8.84 6.48 -2.36
C GLU A 131 -9.92 5.40 -2.35
N SER A 132 -10.82 5.46 -3.34
CA SER A 132 -11.92 4.53 -3.48
C SER A 132 -11.46 3.11 -3.77
N LEU A 133 -10.50 2.92 -4.68
CA LEU A 133 -9.90 1.62 -4.99
C LEU A 133 -9.28 1.01 -3.74
N ILE A 134 -8.44 1.76 -3.01
CA ILE A 134 -7.81 1.26 -1.79
C ILE A 134 -8.88 0.90 -0.75
N THR A 135 -9.89 1.74 -0.55
CA THR A 135 -10.93 1.46 0.45
C THR A 135 -11.77 0.23 0.09
N ARG A 136 -12.19 0.10 -1.17
CA ARG A 136 -12.99 -1.04 -1.64
C ARG A 136 -12.16 -2.33 -1.74
N PHE A 137 -10.86 -2.24 -1.99
CA PHE A 137 -10.00 -3.41 -2.08
C PHE A 137 -9.90 -4.19 -0.76
N PHE A 138 -10.08 -3.51 0.38
CA PHE A 138 -10.09 -4.14 1.71
C PHE A 138 -11.50 -4.32 2.29
N ASP A 139 -12.54 -4.06 1.49
CA ASP A 139 -13.93 -4.37 1.83
C ASP A 139 -14.18 -5.87 1.64
N THR A 140 -14.48 -6.58 2.74
CA THR A 140 -14.65 -8.04 2.73
C THR A 140 -15.89 -8.51 1.98
N ASP A 141 -16.87 -7.63 1.76
CA ASP A 141 -18.07 -7.95 0.99
C ASP A 141 -17.79 -7.98 -0.52
N LEU A 142 -16.69 -7.37 -0.97
CA LEU A 142 -16.24 -7.39 -2.36
C LEU A 142 -15.16 -8.45 -2.51
N SER A 143 -15.46 -9.58 -3.13
CA SER A 143 -14.54 -10.73 -3.18
C SER A 143 -13.68 -10.75 -4.45
N ARG A 144 -14.11 -10.05 -5.51
CA ARG A 144 -13.49 -10.07 -6.83
C ARG A 144 -12.96 -8.70 -7.24
N VAL A 145 -11.90 -8.67 -8.03
CA VAL A 145 -11.29 -7.41 -8.50
C VAL A 145 -12.26 -6.59 -9.36
N GLY A 146 -13.07 -7.23 -10.19
CA GLY A 146 -14.10 -6.53 -10.97
C GLY A 146 -15.16 -5.84 -10.09
N GLU A 147 -15.54 -6.43 -8.96
CA GLU A 147 -16.48 -5.84 -8.00
C GLU A 147 -15.87 -4.61 -7.33
N VAL A 148 -14.59 -4.68 -6.95
CA VAL A 148 -13.84 -3.54 -6.41
C VAL A 148 -13.83 -2.40 -7.43
N VAL A 149 -13.44 -2.65 -8.68
CA VAL A 149 -13.39 -1.60 -9.72
C VAL A 149 -14.77 -0.98 -9.96
N ALA A 150 -15.81 -1.80 -10.10
CA ALA A 150 -17.18 -1.31 -10.32
C ALA A 150 -17.72 -0.50 -9.13
N SER A 151 -17.48 -0.96 -7.91
CA SER A 151 -17.84 -0.26 -6.69
C SER A 151 -17.08 1.05 -6.55
N SER A 152 -15.79 1.05 -6.90
CA SER A 152 -14.95 2.24 -6.81
C SER A 152 -15.36 3.35 -7.78
N ARG A 153 -15.80 2.99 -9.00
CA ARG A 153 -16.35 3.95 -9.97
C ARG A 153 -17.64 4.59 -9.46
N ARG A 154 -18.60 3.79 -8.95
CA ARG A 154 -19.84 4.33 -8.36
C ARG A 154 -19.56 5.33 -7.23
N ALA A 155 -18.58 5.03 -6.39
CA ALA A 155 -18.20 5.89 -5.28
C ALA A 155 -17.64 7.27 -5.71
N LEU A 156 -17.15 7.43 -6.94
CA LEU A 156 -16.75 8.75 -7.47
C LEU A 156 -17.93 9.73 -7.48
N HIS A 157 -19.15 9.21 -7.70
CA HIS A 157 -20.37 10.00 -7.83
C HIS A 157 -21.13 10.15 -6.51
N GLU A 158 -20.93 9.24 -5.57
CA GLU A 158 -21.66 9.19 -4.29
C GLU A 158 -20.87 9.78 -3.11
N GLY A 159 -19.54 9.83 -3.20
CA GLY A 159 -18.67 10.19 -2.08
C GLY A 159 -18.72 11.67 -1.70
N SER A 160 -18.68 11.97 -0.40
CA SER A 160 -18.58 13.34 0.12
C SER A 160 -17.18 13.94 -0.05
N THR A 161 -16.13 13.11 -0.22
CA THR A 161 -14.75 13.57 -0.44
C THR A 161 -14.64 14.51 -1.64
N LYS A 162 -15.43 14.29 -2.70
CA LYS A 162 -15.44 15.16 -3.90
C LYS A 162 -15.84 16.61 -3.57
N ASN A 163 -16.69 16.80 -2.54
CA ASN A 163 -17.13 18.13 -2.11
C ASN A 163 -16.03 18.90 -1.38
N LEU A 164 -15.05 18.18 -0.80
CA LEU A 164 -13.86 18.79 -0.19
C LEU A 164 -12.76 19.03 -1.21
N LEU A 165 -12.46 18.03 -2.05
CA LEU A 165 -11.33 18.09 -2.99
C LEU A 165 -11.61 18.95 -4.23
N GLY A 166 -12.86 19.06 -4.65
CA GLY A 166 -13.27 19.89 -5.79
C GLY A 166 -12.85 21.35 -5.69
N PRO A 167 -13.30 22.08 -4.65
CA PRO A 167 -12.90 23.47 -4.44
C PRO A 167 -11.39 23.66 -4.31
N LEU A 168 -10.69 22.72 -3.65
CA LEU A 168 -9.23 22.76 -3.51
C LEU A 168 -8.54 22.61 -4.87
N ALA A 169 -8.99 21.67 -5.69
CA ALA A 169 -8.46 21.48 -7.04
C ALA A 169 -8.73 22.72 -7.91
N ALA A 170 -9.92 23.32 -7.82
CA ALA A 170 -10.26 24.54 -8.54
C ALA A 170 -9.36 25.73 -8.15
N ALA A 171 -9.01 25.84 -6.87
CA ALA A 171 -8.12 26.89 -6.38
C ALA A 171 -6.68 26.74 -6.89
N ILE A 172 -6.22 25.51 -7.13
CA ILE A 172 -4.84 25.21 -7.57
C ILE A 172 -4.73 25.21 -9.09
N MET A 173 -5.72 24.66 -9.79
CA MET A 173 -5.67 24.35 -11.22
C MET A 173 -6.53 25.29 -12.07
N GLY A 174 -7.24 26.24 -11.45
CA GLY A 174 -8.21 27.10 -12.10
C GLY A 174 -9.61 26.46 -12.19
N PRO A 175 -10.57 27.13 -12.83
CA PRO A 175 -11.94 26.64 -12.93
C PRO A 175 -12.01 25.23 -13.51
N ILE A 176 -12.72 24.33 -12.82
CA ILE A 176 -12.93 22.94 -13.23
C ILE A 176 -14.43 22.65 -13.35
N ASP A 177 -14.81 21.87 -14.37
CA ASP A 177 -16.12 21.23 -14.43
C ASP A 177 -16.00 19.84 -13.78
N GLN A 178 -16.14 19.81 -12.45
CA GLN A 178 -15.95 18.58 -11.68
C GLN A 178 -16.87 17.45 -12.15
N GLU A 179 -18.15 17.73 -12.40
CA GLU A 179 -19.12 16.69 -12.76
C GLU A 179 -18.82 16.07 -14.13
N ARG A 180 -18.38 16.90 -15.09
CA ARG A 180 -17.85 16.38 -16.35
C ARG A 180 -16.60 15.53 -16.14
N LEU A 181 -15.63 16.01 -15.36
CA LEU A 181 -14.40 15.27 -15.10
C LEU A 181 -14.67 13.89 -14.47
N LEU A 182 -15.62 13.80 -13.53
CA LEU A 182 -16.00 12.52 -12.92
C LEU A 182 -16.66 11.57 -13.92
N ARG A 183 -17.56 12.07 -14.77
CA ARG A 183 -18.20 11.27 -15.83
C ARG A 183 -17.22 10.79 -16.88
N ASP A 184 -16.27 11.63 -17.30
CA ASP A 184 -15.23 11.22 -18.24
C ASP A 184 -14.42 10.06 -17.65
N HIS A 185 -14.06 10.14 -16.36
CA HIS A 185 -13.26 9.12 -15.67
C HIS A 185 -13.90 7.74 -15.57
N ASP A 186 -15.23 7.62 -15.64
CA ASP A 186 -15.90 6.31 -15.69
C ASP A 186 -15.48 5.48 -16.90
N HIS A 187 -15.11 6.16 -17.99
CA HIS A 187 -14.71 5.56 -19.26
C HIS A 187 -13.20 5.52 -19.47
N LEU A 188 -12.43 6.29 -18.70
CA LEU A 188 -10.98 6.43 -18.88
C LEU A 188 -10.16 5.35 -18.19
N TYR A 189 -10.67 4.69 -17.15
CA TYR A 189 -9.93 3.63 -16.46
C TYR A 189 -10.45 2.25 -16.85
N VAL A 190 -9.55 1.30 -17.10
CA VAL A 190 -9.89 -0.10 -17.39
C VAL A 190 -9.18 -1.06 -16.45
N LEU A 191 -9.75 -2.25 -16.30
CA LEU A 191 -9.11 -3.41 -15.66
C LEU A 191 -8.63 -4.34 -16.77
N LEU A 192 -7.32 -4.54 -16.87
CA LEU A 192 -6.69 -5.57 -17.68
C LEU A 192 -6.37 -6.76 -16.77
N GLY A 193 -6.95 -7.92 -17.08
CA GLY A 193 -6.90 -9.13 -16.24
C GLY A 193 -8.27 -9.78 -16.12
N ASP A 194 -8.40 -10.80 -15.28
CA ASP A 194 -9.68 -11.47 -15.04
C ASP A 194 -10.54 -10.69 -14.02
N PRO A 195 -11.67 -10.08 -14.42
CA PRO A 195 -12.57 -9.41 -13.47
C PRO A 195 -13.21 -10.36 -12.46
N ALA A 196 -13.29 -11.66 -12.76
CA ALA A 196 -13.80 -12.69 -11.87
C ALA A 196 -12.77 -13.18 -10.84
N MET A 197 -11.50 -12.76 -10.97
CA MET A 197 -10.44 -13.15 -10.05
C MET A 197 -10.79 -12.77 -8.61
N ARG A 198 -10.70 -13.77 -7.72
CA ARG A 198 -10.86 -13.57 -6.28
C ARG A 198 -9.60 -12.95 -5.69
N ILE A 199 -9.77 -11.97 -4.82
CA ILE A 199 -8.64 -11.32 -4.14
C ILE A 199 -8.11 -12.29 -3.08
N ALA A 200 -6.82 -12.59 -3.13
CA ALA A 200 -6.12 -13.47 -2.19
C ALA A 200 -5.86 -12.79 -0.83
N ARG A 201 -6.92 -12.29 -0.18
CA ARG A 201 -6.83 -11.77 1.19
C ARG A 201 -6.53 -12.94 2.15
N PRO A 202 -5.84 -12.68 3.27
CA PRO A 202 -5.64 -13.70 4.30
C PRO A 202 -6.94 -14.38 4.69
N GLU A 203 -6.92 -15.71 4.70
CA GLU A 203 -8.10 -16.54 4.85
C GLU A 203 -8.58 -16.62 6.31
N LEU A 204 -7.67 -16.34 7.25
CA LEU A 204 -7.91 -16.48 8.67
C LEU A 204 -7.61 -15.18 9.43
N THR A 205 -8.46 -14.89 10.40
CA THR A 205 -8.23 -13.84 11.39
C THR A 205 -7.84 -14.46 12.73
N LEU A 206 -6.80 -13.92 13.36
CA LEU A 206 -6.35 -14.32 14.70
C LEU A 206 -6.83 -13.31 15.72
N ASP A 207 -7.54 -13.79 16.74
CA ASP A 207 -7.99 -12.98 17.87
C ASP A 207 -6.91 -12.94 18.96
N LEU A 208 -6.36 -11.75 19.21
CA LEU A 208 -5.35 -11.51 20.22
C LEU A 208 -6.03 -11.10 21.53
N LYS A 209 -5.72 -11.82 22.61
CA LYS A 209 -6.11 -11.46 23.97
C LYS A 209 -4.97 -10.70 24.64
N ALA A 210 -5.20 -9.44 24.94
CA ALA A 210 -4.29 -8.56 25.68
C ALA A 210 -5.11 -7.45 26.36
N PRO A 211 -4.54 -6.74 27.35
CA PRO A 211 -5.19 -5.56 27.93
C PRO A 211 -5.53 -4.50 26.88
N ASP A 212 -6.60 -3.73 27.11
CA ASP A 212 -6.96 -2.59 26.25
C ASP A 212 -6.10 -1.36 26.51
N GLU A 213 -5.51 -1.28 27.71
CA GLU A 213 -4.69 -0.17 28.18
C GLU A 213 -3.38 -0.69 28.80
N ALA A 214 -2.28 0.03 28.57
CA ALA A 214 -1.00 -0.22 29.19
C ALA A 214 -0.23 1.09 29.43
N ARG A 215 0.70 1.08 30.38
CA ARG A 215 1.58 2.22 30.66
C ARG A 215 2.91 2.03 29.94
N ALA A 216 3.49 3.11 29.43
CA ALA A 216 4.83 3.05 28.85
C ALA A 216 5.86 2.50 29.86
N GLY A 217 6.74 1.60 29.41
CA GLY A 217 7.76 0.96 30.26
C GLY A 217 7.27 -0.26 31.06
N THR A 218 6.01 -0.68 30.93
CA THR A 218 5.52 -1.93 31.54
C THR A 218 5.62 -3.11 30.58
N THR A 219 5.21 -4.30 31.04
CA THR A 219 5.05 -5.50 30.22
C THR A 219 3.59 -5.93 30.27
N ILE A 220 3.05 -6.37 29.14
CA ILE A 220 1.71 -6.93 29.02
C ILE A 220 1.77 -8.36 28.52
N ARG A 221 0.78 -9.16 28.89
CA ARG A 221 0.63 -10.52 28.40
C ARG A 221 -0.26 -10.55 27.16
N ILE A 222 0.23 -11.16 26.09
CA ILE A 222 -0.50 -11.42 24.85
C ILE A 222 -0.72 -12.92 24.72
N GLU A 223 -1.96 -13.33 24.47
CA GLU A 223 -2.34 -14.72 24.25
C GLU A 223 -3.14 -14.86 22.96
N CYS A 224 -2.94 -15.98 22.26
CA CYS A 224 -3.75 -16.34 21.11
C CYS A 224 -3.84 -17.85 21.00
N ARG A 225 -5.01 -18.34 20.61
CA ARG A 225 -5.22 -19.73 20.17
C ARG A 225 -5.48 -19.70 18.68
N LEU A 226 -4.70 -20.47 17.93
CA LEU A 226 -4.86 -20.62 16.50
C LEU A 226 -6.14 -21.42 16.19
N PRO A 227 -6.81 -21.16 15.06
CA PRO A 227 -7.90 -22.00 14.57
C PRO A 227 -7.44 -23.45 14.38
N GLU A 228 -8.31 -24.44 14.63
CA GLU A 228 -7.96 -25.86 14.54
C GLU A 228 -7.44 -26.28 13.15
N ALA A 229 -7.95 -25.63 12.09
CA ALA A 229 -7.52 -25.87 10.72
C ALA A 229 -6.15 -25.24 10.37
N PHE A 230 -5.51 -24.55 11.31
CA PHE A 230 -4.28 -23.79 11.09
C PHE A 230 -3.19 -24.19 12.09
N SER A 231 -2.15 -24.85 11.57
CA SER A 231 -0.97 -25.24 12.33
C SER A 231 0.27 -24.55 11.77
N THR A 232 1.11 -24.04 12.67
CA THR A 232 2.44 -23.47 12.43
C THR A 232 3.24 -23.61 13.72
N ASP A 233 4.56 -23.69 13.61
CA ASP A 233 5.46 -23.75 14.77
C ASP A 233 5.75 -22.36 15.36
N GLU A 234 5.50 -21.31 14.59
CA GLU A 234 5.88 -19.94 14.93
C GLU A 234 4.91 -18.91 14.34
N VAL A 235 4.72 -17.80 15.04
CA VAL A 235 4.06 -16.59 14.55
C VAL A 235 5.01 -15.38 14.62
N GLU A 236 4.75 -14.37 13.81
CA GLU A 236 5.37 -13.05 13.95
C GLU A 236 4.42 -12.11 14.68
N LEU A 237 4.84 -11.59 15.83
CA LEU A 237 4.16 -10.53 16.58
C LEU A 237 4.89 -9.20 16.41
N SER A 238 4.14 -8.12 16.30
CA SER A 238 4.69 -6.76 16.34
C SER A 238 3.86 -5.84 17.21
N LEU A 239 4.52 -4.83 17.79
CA LEU A 239 3.88 -3.66 18.37
C LEU A 239 4.21 -2.46 17.51
N GLU A 240 3.19 -1.81 16.98
CA GLU A 240 3.34 -0.78 15.96
C GLU A 240 2.63 0.52 16.33
N VAL A 241 3.20 1.64 15.88
CA VAL A 241 2.54 2.96 15.96
C VAL A 241 1.46 3.09 14.87
N PRO A 242 0.52 4.05 15.00
CA PRO A 242 -0.43 4.34 13.93
C PRO A 242 0.28 4.80 12.66
N ARG A 243 -0.36 4.61 11.49
CA ARG A 243 0.25 4.96 10.20
C ARG A 243 0.63 6.44 10.05
N SER A 244 -0.05 7.32 10.78
CA SER A 244 0.21 8.76 10.85
C SER A 244 1.47 9.12 11.65
N GLU A 245 2.07 8.16 12.32
CA GLU A 245 3.22 8.35 13.21
C GLU A 245 4.45 7.57 12.72
N PHE A 246 5.58 7.84 13.36
CA PHE A 246 6.85 7.16 13.13
C PHE A 246 7.30 6.49 14.43
N ALA A 247 7.60 5.19 14.37
CA ALA A 247 8.07 4.43 15.52
C ALA A 247 9.40 4.96 16.04
N THR A 248 10.31 5.30 15.11
CA THR A 248 11.55 5.99 15.40
C THR A 248 11.43 7.45 14.98
N PRO A 249 11.74 8.43 15.86
CA PRO A 249 11.83 9.82 15.47
C PRO A 249 12.79 9.99 14.28
N LEU A 250 12.28 10.61 13.23
CA LEU A 250 13.10 10.98 12.07
C LEU A 250 13.76 12.32 12.40
N SER A 251 15.10 12.39 12.35
CA SER A 251 15.80 13.68 12.40
C SER A 251 15.27 14.60 11.30
N GLU A 252 15.21 15.91 11.56
CA GLU A 252 14.64 16.87 10.61
C GLU A 252 15.21 16.72 9.20
N SER A 253 14.29 16.79 8.24
CA SER A 253 14.51 16.72 6.80
C SER A 253 15.65 17.63 6.33
N GLY A 254 16.52 17.15 5.42
CA GLY A 254 17.35 18.08 4.64
C GLY A 254 18.71 17.60 4.15
N SER A 255 19.21 16.42 4.54
CA SER A 255 20.45 15.92 3.91
C SER A 255 20.15 15.44 2.49
N ASN A 256 20.81 16.05 1.50
CA ASN A 256 20.86 15.51 0.14
C ASN A 256 21.74 14.25 0.03
N ASP A 257 22.31 13.77 1.13
CA ASP A 257 23.02 12.49 1.19
C ASP A 257 22.07 11.31 0.86
N PRO A 258 22.35 10.55 -0.22
CA PRO A 258 21.49 9.44 -0.64
C PRO A 258 21.34 8.35 0.43
N GLU A 259 22.40 8.03 1.18
CA GLU A 259 22.35 6.94 2.17
C GLU A 259 21.52 7.33 3.40
N SER A 260 21.61 8.59 3.84
CA SER A 260 20.72 9.16 4.84
C SER A 260 19.26 9.14 4.38
N ALA A 261 18.99 9.51 3.13
CA ALA A 261 17.63 9.45 2.56
C ALA A 261 17.08 8.01 2.55
N LYS A 262 17.88 7.01 2.14
CA LYS A 262 17.49 5.59 2.19
C LYS A 262 17.19 5.13 3.62
N ARG A 263 18.06 5.44 4.59
CA ARG A 263 17.83 5.10 6.02
C ARG A 263 16.56 5.75 6.57
N ARG A 264 16.32 7.01 6.21
CA ARG A 264 15.10 7.73 6.61
C ARG A 264 13.86 7.14 5.98
N HIS A 265 13.89 6.79 4.69
CA HIS A 265 12.80 6.10 4.01
C HIS A 265 12.47 4.76 4.66
N ALA A 266 13.49 3.94 4.95
CA ALA A 266 13.31 2.67 5.65
C ALA A 266 12.65 2.87 7.02
N ARG A 267 13.14 3.83 7.83
CA ARG A 267 12.55 4.16 9.14
C ARG A 267 11.14 4.76 9.05
N ALA A 268 10.84 5.50 7.99
CA ALA A 268 9.51 6.07 7.79
C ALA A 268 8.46 4.99 7.51
N ASN A 269 8.86 3.95 6.78
CA ASN A 269 8.04 2.79 6.47
C ASN A 269 8.00 1.74 7.59
N ASP A 270 9.01 1.69 8.46
CA ASP A 270 8.98 0.81 9.63
C ASP A 270 8.12 1.39 10.76
N LYS A 271 6.91 0.85 10.91
CA LYS A 271 5.97 1.23 11.97
C LYS A 271 6.16 0.46 13.27
N ALA A 272 7.03 -0.54 13.31
CA ALA A 272 7.19 -1.36 14.49
C ALA A 272 8.14 -0.72 15.51
N LEU A 273 7.69 -0.69 16.76
CA LEU A 273 8.54 -0.50 17.93
C LEU A 273 9.35 -1.78 18.21
N TRP A 274 8.76 -2.95 17.93
CA TRP A 274 9.46 -4.23 17.91
C TRP A 274 8.72 -5.25 17.04
N ARG A 275 9.47 -6.24 16.55
CA ARG A 275 8.95 -7.49 15.95
C ARG A 275 9.56 -8.70 16.66
N ARG A 276 8.79 -9.74 16.88
CA ARG A 276 9.19 -10.96 17.59
C ARG A 276 8.61 -12.18 16.92
N LYS A 277 9.46 -13.17 16.73
CA LYS A 277 9.06 -14.53 16.42
C LYS A 277 8.71 -15.24 17.71
N VAL A 278 7.50 -15.79 17.79
CA VAL A 278 6.97 -16.43 19.00
C VAL A 278 6.59 -17.88 18.67
N PRO A 279 7.15 -18.86 19.40
CA PRO A 279 6.83 -20.26 19.16
C PRO A 279 5.38 -20.55 19.55
N VAL A 280 4.77 -21.47 18.81
CA VAL A 280 3.42 -21.97 19.06
C VAL A 280 3.51 -23.39 19.60
N THR A 281 2.85 -23.63 20.74
CA THR A 281 2.78 -24.94 21.38
C THR A 281 1.31 -25.31 21.56
N ASP A 282 0.94 -26.52 21.12
CA ASP A 282 -0.43 -27.04 21.20
C ASP A 282 -1.49 -26.08 20.62
N GLY A 283 -1.13 -25.45 19.48
CA GLY A 283 -2.01 -24.53 18.75
C GLY A 283 -2.25 -23.20 19.46
N ALA A 284 -1.44 -22.83 20.45
CA ALA A 284 -1.54 -21.55 21.13
C ALA A 284 -0.16 -20.95 21.41
N PHE A 285 -0.13 -19.63 21.61
CA PHE A 285 1.07 -18.96 22.11
C PHE A 285 0.71 -17.98 23.23
N THR A 286 1.72 -17.68 24.03
CA THR A 286 1.71 -16.62 25.02
C THR A 286 3.02 -15.85 24.89
N PHE A 287 2.94 -14.53 24.96
CA PHE A 287 4.10 -13.67 24.90
C PHE A 287 4.00 -12.53 25.93
N GLU A 288 5.08 -12.35 26.69
CA GLU A 288 5.24 -11.20 27.59
C GLU A 288 5.85 -10.04 26.79
N ALA A 289 4.98 -9.13 26.35
CA ALA A 289 5.30 -8.03 25.46
C ALA A 289 5.71 -6.77 26.23
N PRO A 290 6.97 -6.30 26.08
CA PRO A 290 7.37 -5.03 26.66
C PRO A 290 6.73 -3.86 25.90
N ILE A 291 6.21 -2.88 26.63
CA ILE A 291 5.84 -1.56 26.11
C ILE A 291 7.06 -0.65 26.29
N PRO A 292 7.68 -0.15 25.21
CA PRO A 292 8.87 0.70 25.32
C PRO A 292 8.61 1.89 26.25
N ARG A 293 9.63 2.28 27.03
CA ARG A 293 9.51 3.39 27.99
C ARG A 293 9.33 4.74 27.29
N GLU A 294 9.87 4.84 26.09
CA GLU A 294 9.79 5.98 25.18
C GLU A 294 8.51 5.99 24.32
N ALA A 295 7.62 5.01 24.48
CA ALA A 295 6.35 5.00 23.78
C ALA A 295 5.52 6.24 24.17
N ARG A 296 4.94 6.90 23.17
CA ARG A 296 4.09 8.09 23.37
C ARG A 296 2.71 7.67 23.85
N ALA A 297 2.08 8.53 24.64
CA ALA A 297 0.66 8.37 24.96
C ALA A 297 -0.18 8.40 23.67
N GLY A 298 -1.13 7.48 23.54
CA GLY A 298 -1.93 7.36 22.33
C GLY A 298 -2.29 5.92 21.99
N THR A 299 -2.49 5.64 20.70
CA THR A 299 -2.87 4.32 20.22
C THR A 299 -1.66 3.60 19.66
N LEU A 300 -1.45 2.34 20.05
CA LEU A 300 -0.58 1.37 19.38
C LEU A 300 -1.41 0.20 18.84
N TRP A 301 -0.80 -0.60 17.97
CA TRP A 301 -1.37 -1.81 17.40
C TRP A 301 -0.49 -3.01 17.74
N ILE A 302 -1.07 -4.01 18.38
CA ILE A 302 -0.47 -5.33 18.50
C ILE A 302 -0.91 -6.10 17.27
N LYS A 303 0.03 -6.52 16.42
CA LYS A 303 -0.27 -7.30 15.22
C LYS A 303 0.32 -8.68 15.31
N VAL A 304 -0.35 -9.61 14.67
CA VAL A 304 0.11 -10.99 14.47
C VAL A 304 0.00 -11.34 13.00
N TRP A 305 1.03 -12.00 12.50
CA TRP A 305 1.04 -12.62 11.18
C TRP A 305 1.58 -14.04 11.30
N ALA A 306 0.92 -14.95 10.62
CA ALA A 306 1.34 -16.34 10.56
C ALA A 306 1.00 -16.91 9.18
N LYS A 307 1.77 -17.90 8.76
CA LYS A 307 1.46 -18.68 7.55
C LYS A 307 1.83 -20.13 7.75
N ASN A 308 1.20 -21.00 6.98
CA ASN A 308 1.69 -22.35 6.70
C ASN A 308 1.82 -22.52 5.18
N ASP A 309 1.91 -23.76 4.70
CA ASP A 309 2.09 -24.04 3.27
C ASP A 309 0.90 -23.61 2.39
N THR A 310 -0.28 -23.38 2.97
CA THR A 310 -1.54 -23.20 2.24
C THR A 310 -2.36 -21.98 2.64
N LEU A 311 -2.21 -21.49 3.87
CA LEU A 311 -3.05 -20.45 4.46
C LEU A 311 -2.20 -19.35 5.08
N THR A 312 -2.75 -18.14 5.08
CA THR A 312 -2.23 -17.00 5.84
C THR A 312 -3.24 -16.59 6.91
N ALA A 313 -2.75 -16.25 8.09
CA ALA A 313 -3.55 -15.75 9.19
C ALA A 313 -2.99 -14.40 9.69
N ILE A 314 -3.87 -13.43 9.89
CA ILE A 314 -3.51 -12.09 10.37
C ILE A 314 -4.41 -11.65 11.52
N GLY A 315 -3.93 -10.75 12.36
CA GLY A 315 -4.75 -10.14 13.39
C GLY A 315 -4.15 -8.83 13.86
N ALA A 316 -5.00 -7.92 14.31
CA ALA A 316 -4.57 -6.68 14.94
C ALA A 316 -5.48 -6.35 16.13
N ARG A 317 -4.87 -5.96 17.24
CA ARG A 317 -5.55 -5.46 18.43
C ARG A 317 -5.07 -4.06 18.74
N ARG A 318 -6.01 -3.15 18.99
CA ARG A 318 -5.72 -1.80 19.46
C ARG A 318 -5.28 -1.85 20.93
N LEU A 319 -4.21 -1.13 21.26
CA LEU A 319 -3.74 -0.92 22.62
C LEU A 319 -3.64 0.59 22.88
N THR A 320 -4.28 1.08 23.94
CA THR A 320 -4.12 2.47 24.38
C THR A 320 -2.93 2.55 25.34
N VAL A 321 -1.97 3.42 25.06
CA VAL A 321 -0.80 3.66 25.91
C VAL A 321 -0.94 4.97 26.67
N THR A 322 -0.66 4.93 27.97
CA THR A 322 -0.56 6.10 28.84
C THR A 322 0.90 6.34 29.25
N THR A 323 1.23 7.61 29.50
CA THR A 323 2.51 8.05 30.08
C THR A 323 2.27 8.66 31.45
N ASP A 324 3.30 8.72 32.27
CA ASP A 324 3.30 9.48 33.53
C ASP A 324 3.31 10.99 33.33
#